data_AF-A0A8S1GWV4-F1
#
_entry.id   AF-A0A8S1GWV4-F1
#
_cell.length_a   1.000
_cell.length_b   1.000
_cell.length_c   1.000
_cell.angle_alpha   90.00
_cell.angle_beta   90.00
_cell.angle_gamma   90.00
#
_symmetry.space_group_name_H-M   'P 1'
#
loop_
_entity.id
_entity.type
_entity.pdbx_description
1 polymer ?
#
loop_
_entity_poly.entity_id
_entity_poly.type
_entity_poly.pdbx_seq_one_letter_code
_entity_poly.pdbx_strand_id
1 'polypeptide(L)'
;MPITRDRGPALEERILVQDTFAFQEEQFVPIYCKPKLIPLKTITMEKIEKIQREAQQKIREAELLQQEQQEGEEEEDRPEDSEQPVTPAATDKPADVWTADD
;
A
#
# COMPACT_ATOMS: atom_id res chain seq x y z
N MET A 1 64.63 -13.91 15.75
CA MET A 1 64.47 -12.84 16.76
C MET A 1 62.98 -12.57 16.92
N PRO A 2 62.38 -12.63 18.12
CA PRO A 2 60.98 -12.27 18.28
C PRO A 2 60.84 -10.75 18.31
N ILE A 3 59.92 -10.23 17.50
CA ILE A 3 59.58 -8.81 17.42
C ILE A 3 58.67 -8.51 18.61
N THR A 4 59.18 -7.79 19.61
CA THR A 4 58.36 -7.28 20.71
C THR A 4 57.51 -6.13 20.18
N ARG A 5 56.20 -6.37 20.02
CA ARG A 5 55.23 -5.29 19.81
C ARG A 5 55.14 -4.50 21.12
N ASP A 6 55.61 -3.27 21.09
CA ASP A 6 55.43 -2.30 22.16
C ASP A 6 53.93 -2.05 22.32
N ARG A 7 53.36 -2.59 23.40
CA ARG A 7 51.94 -2.42 23.71
C ARG A 7 51.86 -1.06 24.39
N GLY A 8 51.44 -0.05 23.64
CA GLY A 8 51.19 1.30 24.16
C GLY A 8 50.32 1.27 25.42
N PRO A 9 50.30 2.37 26.21
CA PRO A 9 49.69 2.35 27.54
C PRO A 9 48.25 1.84 27.45
N ALA A 10 47.96 0.79 28.23
CA ALA A 10 46.62 0.25 28.37
C ALA A 10 45.79 1.24 29.19
N LEU A 11 45.17 2.20 28.51
CA LEU A 11 44.26 3.14 29.11
C LEU A 11 42.96 2.39 29.43
N GLU A 12 42.69 2.18 30.71
CA GLU A 12 41.44 1.57 31.17
C GLU A 12 40.50 2.68 31.60
N GLU A 13 39.37 2.80 30.90
CA GLU A 13 38.29 3.70 31.29
C GLU A 13 37.60 3.12 32.54
N ARG A 14 37.65 3.86 33.64
CA ARG A 14 36.99 3.51 34.90
C ARG A 14 35.83 4.46 35.14
N ILE A 15 34.64 3.91 35.26
CA ILE A 15 33.45 4.64 35.68
C ILE A 15 33.51 4.83 37.19
N LEU A 16 33.52 6.08 37.65
CA LEU A 16 33.53 6.43 39.07
C LEU A 16 32.10 6.70 39.54
N VAL A 17 31.84 6.54 40.85
CA VAL A 17 30.51 6.83 41.44
C VAL A 17 30.11 8.29 41.23
N GLN A 18 31.10 9.18 41.12
CA GLN A 18 30.93 10.60 40.81
C GLN A 18 30.32 10.84 39.41
N ASP A 19 30.42 9.86 38.51
CA ASP A 19 29.89 9.93 37.14
C ASP A 19 28.46 9.40 37.04
N THR A 20 27.84 9.01 38.17
CA THR A 20 26.50 8.41 38.20
C THR A 20 25.50 9.30 38.93
N PHE A 21 24.26 9.33 38.44
CA PHE A 21 23.17 10.06 39.07
C PHE A 21 22.31 9.09 39.88
N ALA A 22 22.13 9.41 41.17
CA ALA A 22 21.22 8.69 42.05
C ALA A 22 19.88 9.44 42.14
N PHE A 23 18.79 8.79 41.73
CA PHE A 23 17.44 9.30 41.96
C PHE A 23 17.06 9.03 43.41
N GLN A 24 16.92 10.09 44.23
CA GLN A 24 16.55 9.96 45.65
C GLN A 24 15.06 9.67 45.85
N GLU A 25 14.20 10.19 44.98
CA GLU A 25 12.75 10.10 45.10
C GLU A 25 12.11 9.89 43.71
N GLU A 26 11.04 9.12 43.67
CA GLU A 26 10.29 8.85 42.43
C GLU A 26 9.43 10.06 42.08
N GLN A 27 9.74 10.71 40.96
CA GLN A 27 8.96 11.85 40.46
C GLN A 27 7.84 11.36 39.53
N PHE A 28 6.63 11.90 39.70
CA PHE A 28 5.52 11.62 38.79
C PHE A 28 5.69 12.37 37.47
N VAL A 29 6.37 11.73 36.51
CA VAL A 29 6.57 12.23 35.15
C VAL A 29 5.44 11.70 34.24
N PRO A 30 4.90 12.50 33.31
CA PRO A 30 3.94 11.98 32.33
C PRO A 30 4.52 10.80 31.55
N ILE A 31 3.75 9.72 31.46
CA ILE A 31 4.17 8.48 30.80
C ILE A 31 3.81 8.58 29.33
N TYR A 32 4.81 8.49 28.46
CA TYR A 32 4.61 8.36 27.02
C TYR A 32 4.46 6.88 26.63
N CYS A 33 3.64 6.61 25.61
CA CYS A 33 3.56 5.27 25.05
C CYS A 33 4.94 4.87 24.50
N LYS A 34 5.41 3.66 24.85
CA LYS A 34 6.59 3.09 24.21
C LYS A 34 6.37 3.00 22.70
N PRO A 35 7.42 3.20 21.88
CA PRO A 35 7.30 3.09 20.43
C PRO A 35 6.76 1.71 20.07
N LYS A 36 5.70 1.68 19.25
CA LYS A 36 5.09 0.43 18.79
C LYS A 36 5.87 -0.12 17.60
N LEU A 37 6.24 -1.39 17.68
CA LEU A 37 6.75 -2.13 16.54
C LEU A 37 5.57 -2.51 15.65
N ILE A 38 5.65 -2.13 14.38
CA ILE A 38 4.68 -2.59 13.38
C ILE A 38 4.94 -4.10 13.17
N PRO A 39 3.93 -4.96 13.33
CA PRO A 39 4.12 -6.39 13.12
C PRO A 39 4.48 -6.66 11.66
N LEU A 40 5.27 -7.71 11.45
CA LEU A 40 5.63 -8.13 10.10
C LEU A 40 4.39 -8.69 9.39
N LYS A 41 4.21 -8.32 8.12
CA LYS A 41 3.17 -8.90 7.27
C LYS A 41 3.48 -10.38 7.05
N THR A 42 2.45 -11.21 7.14
CA THR A 42 2.56 -12.62 6.79
C THR A 42 2.53 -12.80 5.27
N ILE A 43 3.10 -13.90 4.78
CA ILE A 43 3.15 -14.23 3.35
C ILE A 43 1.74 -14.18 2.72
N THR A 44 0.74 -14.69 3.45
CA THR A 44 -0.65 -14.67 3.01
C THR A 44 -1.21 -13.24 2.90
N MET A 45 -0.93 -12.38 3.87
CA MET A 45 -1.38 -10.98 3.84
C MET A 45 -0.74 -10.20 2.70
N GLU A 46 0.55 -10.40 2.44
CA GLU A 46 1.24 -9.77 1.32
C GLU A 46 0.65 -10.20 -0.03
N LYS A 47 0.35 -11.49 -0.20
CA LYS A 47 -0.25 -12.00 -1.44
C LYS A 47 -1.66 -11.43 -1.66
N ILE A 48 -2.48 -11.37 -0.61
CA ILE A 48 -3.84 -10.81 -0.69
C ILE A 48 -3.78 -9.31 -1.04
N GLU A 49 -2.91 -8.55 -0.38
CA GLU A 49 -2.72 -7.12 -0.69
C GLU A 49 -2.29 -6.90 -2.15
N LYS A 50 -1.41 -7.77 -2.68
CA LYS A 50 -0.97 -7.71 -4.07
C LYS A 50 -2.13 -7.97 -5.04
N ILE A 51 -2.92 -9.02 -4.81
CA ILE A 51 -4.08 -9.36 -5.65
C ILE A 51 -5.11 -8.21 -5.65
N GLN A 52 -5.38 -7.64 -4.47
CA GLN A 52 -6.30 -6.51 -4.35
C GLN A 52 -5.80 -5.29 -5.13
N ARG A 53 -4.49 -4.99 -5.04
CA ARG A 53 -3.88 -3.87 -5.76
C ARG A 53 -3.92 -4.07 -7.28
N GLU A 54 -3.64 -5.27 -7.76
CA GLU A 54 -3.71 -5.61 -9.18
C GLU A 54 -5.15 -5.54 -9.71
N ALA A 55 -6.13 -6.01 -8.93
CA ALA A 55 -7.54 -5.89 -9.30
C ALA A 55 -7.97 -4.42 -9.44
N GLN A 56 -7.59 -3.57 -8.49
CA GLN A 56 -7.88 -2.14 -8.55
C GLN A 56 -7.16 -1.42 -9.70
N GLN A 57 -5.96 -1.86 -10.07
CA GLN A 57 -5.25 -1.32 -11.23
C GLN A 57 -5.97 -1.68 -12.54
N LYS A 58 -6.37 -2.93 -12.70
CA LYS A 58 -7.13 -3.38 -13.89
C LYS A 58 -8.46 -2.64 -14.04
N ILE A 59 -9.15 -2.35 -12.94
CA ILE A 59 -10.38 -1.54 -12.97
C ILE A 59 -10.07 -0.13 -13.48
N ARG A 60 -9.05 0.53 -12.93
CA ARG A 60 -8.65 1.88 -13.39
C ARG A 60 -8.19 1.91 -14.85
N GLU A 61 -7.47 0.89 -15.30
CA GLU A 61 -7.04 0.77 -16.71
C GLU A 61 -8.25 0.57 -17.64
N ALA A 62 -9.23 -0.24 -17.23
CA ALA A 62 -10.47 -0.41 -17.99
C ALA A 62 -11.30 0.88 -18.06
N GLU A 63 -11.34 1.67 -16.98
CA GLU A 63 -12.00 2.98 -16.95
C GLU A 63 -11.32 3.99 -17.89
N LEU A 64 -9.98 4.05 -17.88
CA LEU A 64 -9.22 4.94 -18.77
C LEU A 64 -9.40 4.56 -20.25
N LEU A 65 -9.34 3.26 -20.58
CA LEU A 65 -9.56 2.79 -21.95
C LEU A 65 -10.99 3.05 -22.43
N GLN A 66 -11.99 3.03 -21.54
CA GLN A 66 -13.36 3.43 -21.88
C GLN A 66 -13.48 4.93 -22.13
N GLN A 67 -12.76 5.77 -21.39
CA GLN A 67 -12.71 7.22 -21.63
C GLN A 67 -12.06 7.56 -22.98
N GLU A 68 -10.91 6.93 -23.30
CA GLU A 68 -10.23 7.16 -24.58
C GLU A 68 -11.03 6.66 -25.79
N GLN A 69 -11.83 5.59 -25.63
CA GLN A 69 -12.73 5.10 -26.68
C GLN A 69 -13.94 6.03 -26.88
N GLN A 70 -14.43 6.68 -25.83
CA GLN A 70 -15.51 7.69 -25.97
C GLN A 70 -15.01 8.98 -26.64
N GLU A 71 -13.78 9.44 -26.36
CA GLU A 71 -13.23 10.64 -27.01
C GLU A 71 -12.87 10.42 -28.49
N GLY A 72 -12.58 9.18 -28.92
CA GLY A 72 -12.30 8.83 -30.32
C GLY A 72 -13.53 8.62 -31.21
N GLU A 73 -14.72 8.39 -30.63
CA GLU A 73 -15.98 8.21 -31.35
C GLU A 73 -16.78 9.53 -31.50
N GLU A 74 -16.42 10.59 -30.77
CA GLU A 74 -17.12 11.89 -30.84
C GLU A 74 -16.68 12.80 -32.02
N GLU A 75 -15.56 12.53 -32.72
CA GLU A 75 -15.10 13.36 -33.85
C GLU A 75 -15.57 12.88 -35.24
N GLU A 76 -16.20 11.70 -35.37
CA GLU A 76 -16.66 11.16 -36.66
C GLU A 76 -18.11 10.64 -36.67
N ASP A 77 -19.05 11.29 -35.98
CA ASP A 77 -20.47 11.07 -36.32
C ASP A 77 -21.36 12.28 -36.02
N ARG A 78 -21.43 13.21 -36.99
CA ARG A 78 -22.62 14.05 -37.19
C ARG A 78 -23.36 13.51 -38.41
N PRO A 79 -24.39 12.66 -38.25
CA PRO A 79 -25.33 12.42 -39.32
C PRO A 79 -26.44 13.48 -39.25
N GLU A 80 -26.50 14.28 -40.31
CA GLU A 80 -27.66 15.13 -40.61
C GLU A 80 -28.87 14.23 -40.91
N ASP A 81 -29.90 14.47 -40.12
CA ASP A 81 -31.35 14.33 -40.29
C ASP A 81 -31.95 13.43 -41.41
N SER A 82 -33.06 12.80 -41.02
CA SER A 82 -34.14 12.21 -41.84
C SER A 82 -33.89 10.92 -42.63
N GLU A 83 -34.39 9.79 -42.10
CA GLU A 83 -35.51 8.99 -42.65
C GLU A 83 -35.66 7.65 -41.87
N GLN A 84 -36.81 7.44 -41.24
CA GLN A 84 -37.25 6.09 -40.80
C GLN A 84 -37.62 5.28 -42.05
N PRO A 85 -37.35 3.95 -42.13
CA PRO A 85 -38.34 3.01 -41.57
C PRO A 85 -37.83 1.61 -41.11
N VAL A 86 -38.66 1.00 -40.25
CA VAL A 86 -38.95 -0.45 -40.00
C VAL A 86 -37.90 -1.41 -39.41
N THR A 87 -38.28 -1.97 -38.25
CA THR A 87 -37.70 -3.12 -37.52
C THR A 87 -37.77 -4.44 -38.32
N PRO A 88 -36.93 -5.47 -38.06
CA PRO A 88 -37.34 -6.49 -37.06
C PRO A 88 -36.20 -7.22 -36.28
N ALA A 89 -36.53 -7.58 -35.02
CA ALA A 89 -36.14 -8.79 -34.28
C ALA A 89 -34.64 -9.17 -34.07
N ALA A 90 -34.14 -9.00 -32.83
CA ALA A 90 -33.16 -9.91 -32.21
C ALA A 90 -33.00 -9.69 -30.67
N THR A 91 -33.77 -10.47 -29.90
CA THR A 91 -33.53 -10.95 -28.53
C THR A 91 -32.90 -10.03 -27.47
N ASP A 92 -33.74 -9.43 -26.62
CA ASP A 92 -33.39 -9.11 -25.24
C ASP A 92 -33.17 -10.42 -24.46
N LYS A 93 -31.91 -10.77 -24.20
CA LYS A 93 -31.61 -11.78 -23.18
C LYS A 93 -31.54 -11.04 -21.84
N PRO A 94 -32.42 -11.35 -20.87
CA PRO A 94 -32.30 -10.74 -19.54
C PRO A 94 -30.97 -11.17 -18.93
N ALA A 95 -30.22 -10.19 -18.42
CA ALA A 95 -28.97 -10.43 -17.71
C ALA A 95 -29.21 -11.41 -16.55
N ASP A 96 -28.32 -12.40 -16.44
CA ASP A 96 -28.33 -13.40 -15.38
C ASP A 96 -27.96 -12.72 -14.05
N VAL A 97 -28.97 -12.39 -13.25
CA VAL A 97 -28.80 -11.83 -11.90
C VAL A 97 -28.39 -12.96 -10.98
N TRP A 98 -27.10 -13.02 -10.64
CA TRP A 98 -26.60 -13.94 -9.62
C TRP A 98 -26.96 -13.40 -8.24
N THR A 99 -28.10 -13.82 -7.70
CA THR A 99 -28.38 -13.67 -6.27
C THR A 99 -27.61 -14.74 -5.52
N ALA A 100 -26.65 -14.30 -4.70
CA ALA A 100 -26.07 -15.13 -3.66
C ALA A 100 -27.09 -15.26 -2.53
N ASP A 101 -27.64 -16.46 -2.33
CA ASP A 101 -28.48 -16.78 -1.18
C ASP A 101 -27.73 -16.48 0.14
N ASP A 102 -28.46 -15.83 1.07
CA ASP A 102 -28.07 -15.54 2.47
C ASP A 102 -27.92 -16.81 3.32
#